data_AF-A0A645II27-F1
#
_entry.id   AF-A0A645II27-F1
#
_cell.length_a   1.000
_cell.length_b   1.000
_cell.length_c   1.000
_cell.angle_alpha   90.00
_cell.angle_beta   90.00
_cell.angle_gamma   90.00
#
_symmetry.space_group_name_H-M   'P 1'
#
loop_
_entity.id
_entity.type
_entity.pdbx_description
1 polymer ?
#
loop_
_entity_poly.entity_id
_entity_poly.type
_entity_poly.pdbx_seq_one_letter_code
_entity_poly.pdbx_strand_id
1 'polypeptide(L)'
;MVDDIYDFTGRGFCIPPALLKGDMANIGDVVDNYLTFCIDPLCDMLQEEINRKRSGYEGFRKGIYTKIYTNSIKHVDLLSVATSIDKLIGSGAFTINNILNLVGEEPIDEEFANSHFMTKNYSSIQDLLNSLDKGGD
;
A
#
# COMPACT_ATOMS: atom_id res chain seq x y z
N MET A 1 -26.73 -15.62 -24.21
CA MET A 1 -27.87 -15.17 -23.37
C MET A 1 -27.57 -15.24 -21.89
N VAL A 2 -27.20 -16.40 -21.33
CA VAL A 2 -26.80 -16.50 -19.91
C VAL A 2 -25.48 -15.75 -19.65
N ASP A 3 -24.49 -15.91 -20.53
CA ASP A 3 -23.20 -15.20 -20.42
C ASP A 3 -23.34 -13.68 -20.49
N ASP A 4 -24.24 -13.18 -21.34
CA ASP A 4 -24.50 -11.76 -21.48
C ASP A 4 -25.08 -11.18 -20.20
N ILE A 5 -25.98 -11.91 -19.53
CA ILE A 5 -26.55 -11.51 -18.23
C ILE A 5 -25.45 -11.41 -17.17
N TYR A 6 -24.53 -12.38 -17.11
CA TYR A 6 -23.40 -12.33 -16.19
C TYR A 6 -22.46 -11.16 -16.50
N ASP A 7 -22.17 -10.91 -17.78
CA ASP A 7 -21.28 -9.82 -18.19
C ASP A 7 -21.87 -8.44 -17.86
N PHE A 8 -23.15 -8.22 -18.16
CA PHE A 8 -23.83 -6.97 -17.83
C PHE A 8 -23.97 -6.76 -16.34
N THR A 9 -24.36 -7.81 -15.60
CA THR A 9 -24.50 -7.73 -14.13
C THR A 9 -23.16 -7.47 -13.47
N GLY A 10 -22.11 -8.22 -13.83
CA GLY A 10 -20.77 -8.04 -13.28
C GLY A 10 -20.25 -6.63 -13.52
N ARG A 11 -20.31 -6.16 -14.77
CA ARG A 11 -19.88 -4.79 -15.11
C ARG A 11 -20.68 -3.72 -14.37
N GLY A 12 -21.98 -3.94 -14.15
CA GLY A 12 -22.83 -3.02 -13.38
C GLY A 12 -22.38 -2.83 -11.92
N PHE A 13 -21.73 -3.84 -11.33
CA PHE A 13 -21.17 -3.80 -9.98
C PHE A 13 -19.64 -3.63 -9.95
N CYS A 14 -19.02 -3.27 -11.07
CA CYS A 14 -17.56 -3.19 -11.21
C CYS A 14 -16.84 -4.52 -10.93
N ILE A 15 -17.54 -5.65 -11.07
CA ILE A 15 -16.96 -7.00 -10.95
C ILE A 15 -16.51 -7.47 -12.33
N PRO A 16 -15.21 -7.73 -12.55
CA PRO A 16 -14.72 -8.25 -13.81
C PRO A 16 -15.39 -9.58 -14.18
N PRO A 17 -16.02 -9.71 -15.36
CA PRO A 17 -16.74 -10.95 -15.70
C PRO A 17 -15.87 -12.20 -15.80
N ALA A 18 -14.57 -12.04 -16.08
CA ALA A 18 -13.61 -13.14 -16.06
C ALA A 18 -13.55 -13.84 -14.69
N LEU A 19 -13.67 -13.09 -13.57
CA LEU A 19 -13.76 -13.66 -12.23
C LEU A 19 -15.07 -14.45 -12.02
N LEU A 20 -16.19 -13.93 -12.53
CA LEU A 20 -17.50 -14.59 -12.40
C LEU A 20 -17.58 -15.90 -13.18
N LYS A 21 -16.91 -15.96 -14.34
CA LYS A 21 -16.89 -17.13 -15.23
C LYS A 21 -15.82 -18.15 -14.84
N GLY A 22 -14.95 -17.83 -13.88
CA GLY A 22 -13.83 -18.68 -13.49
C GLY A 22 -12.79 -18.85 -14.60
N ASP A 23 -12.67 -17.86 -15.51
CA ASP A 23 -11.65 -17.88 -16.55
C ASP A 23 -10.27 -17.69 -15.91
N MET A 24 -9.37 -18.65 -16.13
CA MET A 24 -8.08 -18.72 -15.43
C MET A 24 -6.97 -17.90 -16.12
N ALA A 25 -7.25 -17.27 -17.26
CA ALA A 25 -6.28 -16.39 -17.91
C ALA A 25 -6.13 -15.06 -17.12
N ASN A 26 -4.88 -14.71 -16.77
CA ASN A 26 -4.50 -13.43 -16.16
C ASN A 26 -5.25 -13.05 -14.86
N ILE A 27 -5.51 -14.02 -13.97
CA ILE A 27 -6.21 -13.79 -12.69
C ILE A 27 -5.61 -12.63 -11.87
N GLY A 28 -4.27 -12.46 -11.89
CA GLY A 28 -3.61 -11.40 -11.13
C GLY A 28 -4.14 -10.00 -11.43
N ASP A 29 -4.08 -9.58 -12.70
CA ASP A 29 -4.56 -8.26 -13.14
C ASP A 29 -6.06 -8.10 -12.94
N VAL A 30 -6.82 -9.18 -13.11
CA VAL A 30 -8.28 -9.17 -12.94
C VAL A 30 -8.65 -8.97 -11.46
N VAL A 31 -7.93 -9.62 -10.55
CA VAL A 31 -8.09 -9.42 -9.10
C VAL A 31 -7.69 -8.00 -8.71
N ASP A 32 -6.60 -7.46 -9.24
CA ASP A 32 -6.17 -6.08 -8.94
C ASP A 32 -7.21 -5.05 -9.41
N ASN A 33 -7.80 -5.25 -10.59
CA ASN A 33 -8.90 -4.43 -11.07
C ASN A 33 -10.16 -4.56 -10.19
N TYR A 34 -10.48 -5.77 -9.73
CA TYR A 34 -11.60 -5.98 -8.82
C TYR A 34 -11.42 -5.26 -7.47
N LEU A 35 -10.23 -5.38 -6.87
CA LEU A 35 -9.91 -4.70 -5.62
C LEU A 35 -9.96 -3.17 -5.80
N THR A 36 -9.36 -2.65 -6.87
CA THR A 36 -9.24 -1.21 -7.12
C THR A 36 -10.58 -0.54 -7.46
N PHE A 37 -11.40 -1.18 -8.32
CA PHE A 37 -12.60 -0.54 -8.87
C PHE A 37 -13.91 -0.94 -8.19
N CYS A 38 -13.93 -2.07 -7.47
CA CYS A 38 -15.10 -2.51 -6.73
C CYS A 38 -14.90 -2.34 -5.22
N ILE A 39 -13.85 -2.94 -4.67
CA ILE A 39 -13.69 -3.03 -3.20
C ILE A 39 -13.29 -1.69 -2.59
N ASP A 40 -12.29 -1.00 -3.13
CA ASP A 40 -11.82 0.28 -2.55
C ASP A 40 -12.93 1.34 -2.46
N PRO A 41 -13.72 1.62 -3.53
CA PRO A 41 -14.85 2.56 -3.43
C PRO A 41 -15.93 2.12 -2.44
N LEU A 42 -16.21 0.81 -2.36
CA LEU A 42 -17.18 0.29 -1.38
C LEU A 42 -16.70 0.49 0.06
N CYS A 43 -15.41 0.21 0.33
CA CYS A 43 -14.80 0.44 1.63
C CYS A 43 -14.78 1.92 2.01
N ASP A 44 -14.51 2.82 1.06
CA ASP A 44 -14.53 4.26 1.29
C ASP A 44 -15.94 4.76 1.65
N MET A 45 -16.97 4.38 0.86
CA MET A 45 -18.36 4.73 1.16
C MET A 45 -18.81 4.22 2.54
N LEU A 46 -18.43 2.98 2.89
CA LEU A 46 -18.72 2.42 4.21
C LEU A 46 -18.02 3.20 5.32
N GLN A 47 -16.74 3.51 5.14
CA GLN A 47 -15.96 4.29 6.09
C GLN A 47 -16.57 5.68 6.31
N GLU A 48 -16.95 6.38 5.23
CA GLU A 48 -17.59 7.70 5.30
C GLU A 48 -18.90 7.65 6.07
N GLU A 49 -19.80 6.71 5.76
CA GLU A 49 -21.08 6.60 6.47
C GLU A 49 -20.91 6.13 7.92
N ILE A 50 -19.97 5.22 8.21
CA ILE A 50 -19.64 4.83 9.59
C ILE A 50 -19.18 6.07 10.37
N ASN A 51 -18.24 6.85 9.82
CA ASN A 51 -17.74 8.06 10.47
C ASN A 51 -18.83 9.11 10.64
N ARG A 52 -19.68 9.29 9.63
CA ARG A 52 -20.80 10.23 9.68
C ARG A 52 -21.80 9.88 10.78
N LYS A 53 -22.09 8.59 10.98
CA LYS A 53 -23.09 8.11 11.95
C LYS A 53 -22.56 7.87 13.36
N ARG A 54 -21.32 7.40 13.50
CA ARG A 54 -20.73 7.01 14.80
C ARG A 54 -19.99 8.17 15.44
N SER A 55 -19.04 8.76 14.72
CA SER A 55 -18.23 9.86 15.22
C SER A 55 -18.90 11.22 15.04
N GLY A 56 -19.67 11.36 13.97
CA GLY A 56 -20.18 12.65 13.53
C GLY A 56 -19.07 13.64 13.18
N TYR A 57 -19.45 14.86 12.80
CA TYR A 57 -18.48 15.90 12.42
C TYR A 57 -17.54 16.27 13.58
N GLU A 58 -18.09 16.43 14.79
CA GLU A 58 -17.31 16.82 15.97
C GLU A 58 -16.31 15.75 16.41
N GLY A 59 -16.69 14.48 16.36
CA GLY A 59 -15.77 13.36 16.66
C GLY A 59 -14.67 13.27 15.62
N PHE A 60 -15.03 13.34 14.33
CA PHE A 60 -14.06 13.33 13.24
C PHE A 60 -13.03 14.47 13.37
N ARG A 61 -13.47 15.70 13.63
CA ARG A 61 -12.60 16.87 13.81
C ARG A 61 -11.65 16.72 15.01
N LYS A 62 -12.03 15.95 16.02
CA LYS A 62 -11.20 15.63 17.20
C LYS A 62 -10.28 14.43 16.98
N GLY A 63 -10.26 13.85 15.77
CA GLY A 63 -9.44 12.68 15.45
C GLY A 63 -10.06 11.35 15.86
N ILE A 64 -11.34 11.31 16.24
CA ILE A 64 -12.07 10.08 16.56
C ILE A 64 -12.75 9.60 15.29
N TYR A 65 -12.12 8.70 14.55
CA TYR A 65 -12.64 8.14 13.30
C TYR A 65 -12.21 6.70 13.10
N THR A 66 -13.01 5.97 12.32
CA THR A 66 -12.67 4.65 11.80
C THR A 66 -12.03 4.82 10.43
N LYS A 67 -10.94 4.10 10.19
CA LYS A 67 -10.31 3.99 8.87
C LYS A 67 -10.24 2.51 8.47
N ILE A 68 -10.74 2.21 7.29
CA ILE A 68 -10.70 0.88 6.68
C ILE A 68 -9.46 0.83 5.80
N TYR A 69 -8.63 -0.20 6.00
CA TYR A 69 -7.39 -0.41 5.27
C TYR A 69 -7.54 -1.65 4.37
N THR A 70 -7.48 -1.44 3.05
CA THR A 70 -7.64 -2.49 2.02
C THR A 70 -6.30 -2.99 1.46
N ASN A 71 -5.20 -2.32 1.81
CA ASN A 71 -3.83 -2.65 1.41
C ASN A 71 -3.39 -4.07 1.79
N SER A 72 -3.91 -4.63 2.89
CA SER A 72 -3.56 -5.99 3.34
C SER A 72 -4.48 -7.08 2.79
N ILE A 73 -5.42 -6.77 1.90
CA ILE A 73 -6.35 -7.77 1.34
C ILE A 73 -5.61 -8.75 0.41
N LYS A 74 -4.60 -8.27 -0.32
CA LYS A 74 -3.74 -9.10 -1.16
C LYS A 74 -2.46 -9.42 -0.37
N HIS A 75 -2.12 -10.71 -0.29
CA HIS A 75 -0.80 -11.11 0.20
C HIS A 75 0.26 -10.56 -0.76
N VAL A 76 1.05 -9.60 -0.27
CA VAL A 76 2.21 -9.09 -0.98
C VAL A 76 3.37 -10.02 -0.68
N ASP A 77 3.91 -10.67 -1.70
CA ASP A 77 5.18 -11.40 -1.56
C ASP A 77 6.31 -10.39 -1.35
N LEU A 78 6.95 -10.41 -0.18
CA LEU A 78 8.04 -9.51 0.18
C LEU A 78 9.16 -9.52 -0.86
N LEU A 79 9.42 -10.68 -1.47
CA LEU A 79 10.46 -10.86 -2.48
C LEU A 79 10.09 -10.12 -3.79
N SER A 80 8.80 -10.05 -4.13
CA SER A 80 8.33 -9.35 -5.32
C SER A 80 8.47 -7.82 -5.21
N VAL A 81 8.51 -7.27 -4.00
CA VAL A 81 8.57 -5.82 -3.74
C VAL A 81 9.89 -5.36 -3.13
N ALA A 82 10.87 -6.25 -2.95
CA ALA A 82 12.14 -5.96 -2.28
C ALA A 82 12.88 -4.74 -2.86
N THR A 83 12.93 -4.60 -4.19
CA THR A 83 13.58 -3.44 -4.85
C THR A 83 12.83 -2.14 -4.59
N SER A 84 11.50 -2.18 -4.52
CA SER A 84 10.69 -1.01 -4.17
C SER A 84 10.85 -0.64 -2.70
N ILE A 85 10.88 -1.64 -1.81
CA ILE A 85 11.15 -1.47 -0.37
C ILE A 85 12.52 -0.81 -0.15
N ASP A 86 13.57 -1.30 -0.80
CA ASP A 86 14.92 -0.73 -0.70
C ASP A 86 14.95 0.74 -1.14
N LYS A 87 14.21 1.10 -2.19
CA LYS A 87 14.07 2.51 -2.62
C LYS A 87 13.30 3.36 -1.61
N LEU A 88 12.22 2.83 -1.02
CA LEU A 88 11.42 3.54 -0.01
C LEU A 88 12.24 3.80 1.25
N ILE A 89 12.95 2.77 1.75
CA ILE A 89 13.89 2.92 2.88
C ILE A 89 15.01 3.88 2.46
N GLY A 90 15.63 3.67 1.29
CA GLY A 90 16.77 4.46 0.84
C GLY A 90 16.47 5.94 0.60
N SER A 91 15.21 6.29 0.34
CA SER A 91 14.72 7.68 0.23
C SER A 91 14.49 8.36 1.59
N GLY A 92 14.47 7.60 2.68
CA GLY A 92 14.13 8.12 4.01
C GLY A 92 12.65 8.43 4.21
N ALA A 93 11.75 7.98 3.32
CA ALA A 93 10.31 8.23 3.42
C ALA A 93 9.58 7.26 4.37
N PHE A 94 10.12 6.06 4.60
CA PHE A 94 9.52 5.01 5.43
C PHE A 94 10.55 4.41 6.39
N THR A 95 10.08 4.00 7.58
CA THR A 95 10.87 3.20 8.54
C THR A 95 10.67 1.70 8.29
N ILE A 96 11.51 0.86 8.89
CA ILE A 96 11.40 -0.61 8.77
C ILE A 96 10.03 -1.07 9.32
N ASN A 97 9.63 -0.58 10.49
CA ASN A 97 8.34 -0.92 11.09
C ASN A 97 7.14 -0.39 10.28
N ASN A 98 7.27 0.73 9.55
CA ASN A 98 6.20 1.15 8.64
C ASN A 98 5.99 0.14 7.51
N ILE A 99 7.07 -0.47 7.02
CA ILE A 99 7.00 -1.47 5.96
C ILE A 99 6.47 -2.80 6.49
N LEU A 100 6.93 -3.25 7.68
CA LEU A 100 6.39 -4.46 8.33
C LEU A 100 4.88 -4.36 8.59
N ASN A 101 4.42 -3.21 9.10
CA ASN A 101 2.99 -2.95 9.27
C ASN A 101 2.21 -2.97 7.93
N LEU A 102 2.82 -2.50 6.84
CA LEU A 102 2.20 -2.51 5.52
C LEU A 102 2.04 -3.94 4.96
N VAL A 103 3.04 -4.79 5.19
CA VAL A 103 3.03 -6.19 4.71
C VAL A 103 2.31 -7.14 5.66
N GLY A 104 1.89 -6.67 6.84
CA GLY A 104 1.17 -7.46 7.83
C GLY A 104 2.08 -8.33 8.71
N GLU A 105 3.36 -8.00 8.79
CA GLU A 105 4.34 -8.67 9.66
C GLU A 105 4.42 -8.00 11.03
N GLU A 106 4.91 -8.73 12.03
CA GLU A 106 5.07 -8.19 13.38
C GLU A 106 6.14 -7.10 13.41
N PRO A 107 5.88 -5.96 14.09
CA PRO A 107 6.88 -4.91 14.24
C PRO A 107 8.03 -5.39 15.14
N ILE A 108 9.22 -4.86 14.86
CA ILE A 108 10.41 -5.13 15.68
C ILE A 108 10.43 -4.15 16.84
N ASP A 109 10.51 -4.66 18.07
CA ASP A 109 10.60 -3.87 19.31
C ASP A 109 12.03 -3.37 19.56
N GLU A 110 12.57 -2.63 18.59
CA GLU A 110 13.90 -2.05 18.63
C GLU A 110 13.86 -0.62 18.10
N GLU A 111 14.62 0.29 18.72
CA GLU A 111 14.60 1.72 18.38
C GLU A 111 15.04 1.99 16.93
N PHE A 112 15.98 1.17 16.43
CA PHE A 112 16.44 1.28 15.05
C PHE A 112 15.32 0.98 14.03
N ALA A 113 14.36 0.11 14.36
CA ALA A 113 13.30 -0.29 13.43
C ALA A 113 12.27 0.84 13.18
N ASN A 114 12.22 1.82 14.09
CA ASN A 114 11.41 3.04 13.97
C ASN A 114 12.22 4.24 13.43
N SER A 115 13.52 4.06 13.13
CA SER A 115 14.37 5.11 12.60
C SER A 115 14.30 5.18 11.08
N HIS A 116 14.50 6.38 10.53
CA HIS A 116 14.62 6.57 9.08
C HIS A 116 16.07 6.29 8.66
N PHE A 117 16.24 5.37 7.73
CA PHE A 117 17.52 5.13 7.07
C PHE A 117 17.52 5.89 5.74
N MET A 118 18.68 6.29 5.24
CA MET A 118 18.79 6.93 3.94
C MET A 118 20.10 6.50 3.29
N THR A 119 20.04 6.15 2.01
CA THR A 119 21.27 5.79 1.28
C THR A 119 22.11 7.03 1.01
N LYS A 120 23.42 6.94 1.23
CA LYS A 120 24.38 8.03 0.93
C LYS A 120 24.77 8.05 -0.55
N ASN A 121 23.79 7.97 -1.46
CA ASN A 121 24.07 7.90 -2.91
C ASN A 121 24.11 9.27 -3.60
N TYR A 122 23.76 10.36 -2.90
CA TYR A 122 23.97 11.74 -3.34
C TYR A 122 24.89 12.47 -2.36
N SER A 123 26.11 11.96 -2.17
CA SER A 123 27.17 12.84 -1.67
C SER A 123 27.41 13.90 -2.74
N SER A 124 27.38 15.17 -2.33
CA SER A 124 27.80 16.23 -3.23
C SER A 124 29.23 15.91 -3.71
N ILE A 125 29.60 16.30 -4.93
CA ILE A 125 31.00 16.18 -5.40
C ILE A 125 31.96 16.79 -4.36
N GLN A 126 31.49 17.81 -3.61
CA GLN A 126 32.16 18.41 -2.46
C GLN A 126 32.51 17.43 -1.33
N ASP A 127 31.59 16.53 -0.95
CA ASP A 127 31.80 15.55 0.11
C ASP A 127 32.77 14.45 -0.30
N LEU A 128 32.75 14.07 -1.59
CA LEU A 128 33.72 13.17 -2.19
C LEU A 128 35.13 13.82 -2.23
N LEU A 129 35.24 15.09 -2.63
CA LEU A 129 36.51 15.84 -2.57
C LEU A 129 37.05 15.96 -1.14
N ASN A 130 36.20 16.34 -0.18
CA ASN A 130 36.61 16.50 1.23
C ASN A 130 37.02 15.17 1.89
N SER A 131 36.54 14.03 1.39
CA SER A 131 36.94 12.70 1.86
C SER A 131 38.29 12.23 1.30
N LEU A 132 38.69 12.73 0.12
CA LEU A 132 39.98 12.42 -0.51
C LEU A 132 41.12 13.25 0.12
N ASP A 133 40.85 14.48 0.56
CA ASP A 133 41.84 15.34 1.24
C ASP A 133 42.19 14.87 2.67
N LYS A 134 41.40 13.97 3.27
CA LYS A 134 41.65 13.43 4.62
C LYS A 134 42.35 12.07 4.64
N GLY A 135 42.74 11.56 3.47
CA GLY A 135 43.36 10.23 3.31
C GLY A 135 44.83 10.26 2.89
N GLY A 136 45.53 11.38 3.06
CA GLY A 136 46.94 11.53 2.72
C GLY A 136 47.79 11.94 3.93
N ASP A 137 48.15 10.96 4.76
CA ASP A 137 49.38 10.91 5.58
C ASP A 137 49.99 9.51 5.44
#